data_AF-A0A504JAR8-F1
#
_entry.id   AF-A0A504JAR8-F1
#
_cell.length_a   1.000
_cell.length_b   1.000
_cell.length_c   1.000
_cell.angle_alpha   90.00
_cell.angle_beta   90.00
_cell.angle_gamma   90.00
#
_symmetry.space_group_name_H-M   'P 1'
#
loop_
_entity.id
_entity.type
_entity.pdbx_description
1 polymer ?
#
loop_
_entity_poly.entity_id
_entity_poly.type
_entity_poly.pdbx_seq_one_letter_code
_entity_poly.pdbx_strand_id
1 'polypeptide(L)'
;MKIITYTNPIIINDSKIPKSYHKFIATYGYGTYCNILNISEPDDQVIYSTFSGFDLWEFDELFPSEALSNAIQLGTSIDGDILCFISGKEDRLFILPRHAEIILNFNNLDDVFEYYRKQYQIDTIYFEPWFNRKTEVYSLIHNNSLLDIHMIHDQFIKTFQWDYSIGEQQPKYVIKEIGGWVRFDFVYKNSITISYQDIQSEVYQTYLDFIKTKIEVLKNNE
;
A
#
# COMPACT_ATOMS: atom_id res chain seq x y z
N MET A 1 -8.80 11.02 -3.92
CA MET A 1 -8.14 9.92 -3.19
C MET A 1 -8.38 10.11 -1.70
N LYS A 2 -8.95 9.11 -1.00
CA LYS A 2 -8.99 9.10 0.47
C LYS A 2 -7.57 8.84 0.99
N ILE A 3 -7.18 9.43 2.09
CA ILE A 3 -5.83 9.25 2.65
C ILE A 3 -6.01 8.64 4.03
N ILE A 4 -5.26 7.58 4.30
CA ILE A 4 -5.44 6.82 5.54
C ILE A 4 -4.69 7.48 6.70
N THR A 5 -3.65 8.31 6.47
CA THR A 5 -2.78 8.77 7.56
C THR A 5 -1.98 10.07 7.31
N TYR A 6 -1.14 10.43 8.29
CA TYR A 6 -0.13 11.49 8.27
C TYR A 6 1.08 11.11 7.40
N THR A 7 1.75 12.11 6.85
CA THR A 7 2.91 11.95 5.96
C THR A 7 3.98 12.92 6.43
N ASN A 8 5.25 12.56 6.28
CA ASN A 8 6.30 13.55 6.32
C ASN A 8 6.59 13.98 4.88
N PRO A 9 6.64 15.29 4.58
CA PRO A 9 7.03 15.76 3.27
C PRO A 9 8.41 15.19 2.91
N ILE A 10 8.47 14.45 1.81
CA ILE A 10 9.73 13.98 1.25
C ILE A 10 10.18 15.01 0.21
N ILE A 11 11.37 15.59 0.43
CA ILE A 11 11.99 16.51 -0.52
C ILE A 11 13.13 15.75 -1.20
N ILE A 12 12.96 15.44 -2.49
CA ILE A 12 14.02 14.85 -3.31
C ILE A 12 14.58 15.93 -4.22
N ASN A 13 15.86 16.28 -4.05
CA ASN A 13 16.53 17.27 -4.91
C ASN A 13 17.11 16.66 -6.20
N ASP A 14 16.61 15.49 -6.61
CA ASP A 14 17.07 14.80 -7.81
C ASP A 14 16.22 15.21 -9.02
N SER A 15 16.87 15.76 -10.05
CA SER A 15 16.25 16.09 -11.33
C SER A 15 15.92 14.86 -12.18
N LYS A 16 16.39 13.66 -11.81
CA LYS A 16 16.23 12.40 -12.56
C LYS A 16 14.95 11.64 -12.23
N ILE A 17 13.97 12.26 -11.57
CA ILE A 17 12.66 11.64 -11.29
C ILE A 17 11.52 12.48 -11.89
N PRO A 18 10.38 11.86 -12.25
CA PRO A 18 9.30 12.58 -12.91
C PRO A 18 8.64 13.57 -11.95
N LYS A 19 8.30 14.76 -12.43
CA LYS A 19 7.67 15.83 -11.62
C LYS A 19 6.40 15.37 -10.91
N SER A 20 5.58 14.54 -11.55
CA SER A 20 4.36 13.98 -10.95
C SER A 20 4.67 13.10 -9.75
N TYR A 21 5.73 12.28 -9.85
CA TYR A 21 6.17 11.43 -8.77
C TYR A 21 6.76 12.25 -7.62
N HIS A 22 7.63 13.22 -7.91
CA HIS A 22 8.15 14.15 -6.90
C HIS A 22 7.03 14.85 -6.13
N LYS A 23 6.03 15.40 -6.84
CA LYS A 23 4.86 16.04 -6.22
C LYS A 23 4.07 15.06 -5.35
N PHE A 24 3.92 13.81 -5.82
CA PHE A 24 3.19 12.78 -5.10
C PHE A 24 3.87 12.43 -3.77
N ILE A 25 5.16 12.10 -3.77
CA ILE A 25 5.89 11.73 -2.55
C ILE A 25 6.07 12.91 -1.59
N ALA A 26 6.17 14.14 -2.10
CA ALA A 26 6.19 15.34 -1.26
C ALA A 26 4.87 15.56 -0.51
N THR A 27 3.77 15.06 -1.08
CA THR A 27 2.43 15.16 -0.48
C THR A 27 2.12 13.96 0.41
N TYR A 28 2.43 12.74 -0.05
CA TYR A 28 1.94 11.49 0.53
C TYR A 28 3.02 10.61 1.16
N GLY A 29 4.30 10.87 0.86
CA GLY A 29 5.39 9.96 1.17
C GLY A 29 5.35 8.66 0.36
N TYR A 30 6.17 7.70 0.76
CA TYR A 30 6.13 6.33 0.25
C TYR A 30 5.00 5.54 0.92
N GLY A 31 4.44 4.57 0.19
CA GLY A 31 3.24 3.89 0.66
C GLY A 31 2.59 3.02 -0.39
N THR A 32 1.40 2.52 -0.07
CA THR A 32 0.65 1.64 -0.96
C THR A 32 -0.63 2.32 -1.44
N TYR A 33 -0.79 2.41 -2.76
CA TYR A 33 -2.02 2.81 -3.42
C TYR A 33 -2.97 1.62 -3.51
N CYS A 34 -4.12 1.72 -2.82
CA CYS A 34 -5.23 0.77 -2.85
C CYS A 34 -4.87 -0.71 -2.59
N ASN A 35 -3.78 -1.00 -1.87
CA ASN A 35 -3.20 -2.35 -1.76
C ASN A 35 -2.79 -2.99 -3.10
N ILE A 36 -2.63 -2.19 -4.17
CA ILE A 36 -2.32 -2.67 -5.52
C ILE A 36 -0.92 -2.25 -5.95
N LEU A 37 -0.56 -0.98 -5.74
CA LEU A 37 0.71 -0.43 -6.22
C LEU A 37 1.48 0.17 -5.04
N ASN A 38 2.68 -0.36 -4.82
CA ASN A 38 3.63 0.16 -3.86
C ASN A 38 4.43 1.29 -4.52
N ILE A 39 4.46 2.45 -3.89
CA ILE A 39 5.29 3.59 -4.26
C ILE A 39 6.45 3.61 -3.27
N SER A 40 7.66 3.31 -3.76
CA SER A 40 8.88 3.13 -2.96
C SER A 40 9.90 4.20 -3.27
N GLU A 41 10.96 4.29 -2.48
CA GLU A 41 12.12 5.13 -2.81
C GLU A 41 12.67 4.80 -4.21
N PRO A 42 13.11 5.82 -4.99
CA PRO A 42 13.73 5.58 -6.28
C PRO A 42 14.98 4.70 -6.19
N ASP A 43 15.08 3.69 -7.03
CA ASP A 43 16.22 2.77 -7.10
C ASP A 43 16.73 2.66 -8.54
N ASP A 44 17.94 3.17 -8.78
CA ASP A 44 18.59 3.19 -10.10
C ASP A 44 19.46 1.97 -10.39
N GLN A 45 19.48 0.98 -9.49
CA GLN A 45 20.35 -0.20 -9.60
C GLN A 45 19.57 -1.48 -9.90
N VAL A 46 18.36 -1.64 -9.33
CA VAL A 46 17.61 -2.91 -9.38
C VAL A 46 17.28 -3.34 -10.80
N ILE A 47 16.82 -2.43 -11.67
CA ILE A 47 16.39 -2.80 -13.02
C ILE A 47 17.56 -3.38 -13.83
N TYR A 48 18.65 -2.64 -13.91
CA TYR A 48 19.80 -3.09 -14.67
C TYR A 48 20.42 -4.36 -14.07
N SER A 49 20.70 -4.37 -12.76
CA SER A 49 21.37 -5.50 -12.12
C SER A 49 20.58 -6.82 -12.17
N THR A 50 19.25 -6.74 -12.18
CA THR A 50 18.38 -7.93 -12.17
C THR A 50 18.08 -8.43 -13.57
N PHE A 51 17.83 -7.50 -14.51
CA PHE A 51 17.28 -7.85 -15.82
C PHE A 51 18.27 -7.68 -16.98
N SER A 52 19.51 -7.21 -16.73
CA SER A 52 20.53 -7.16 -17.77
C SER A 52 20.79 -8.55 -18.35
N GLY A 53 20.58 -8.72 -19.66
CA GLY A 53 20.83 -9.98 -20.37
C GLY A 53 19.64 -10.93 -20.46
N PHE A 54 18.47 -10.54 -19.96
CA PHE A 54 17.23 -11.27 -20.21
C PHE A 54 16.39 -10.58 -21.29
N ASP A 55 15.75 -11.39 -22.13
CA ASP A 55 14.83 -10.94 -23.19
C ASP A 55 13.39 -11.19 -22.72
N LEU A 56 12.94 -10.36 -21.77
CA LEU A 56 11.62 -10.51 -21.12
C LEU A 56 10.54 -9.61 -21.74
N TRP A 57 10.94 -8.56 -22.45
CA TRP A 57 10.05 -7.53 -22.97
C TRP A 57 10.41 -7.17 -24.41
N GLU A 58 9.41 -6.81 -25.19
CA GLU A 58 9.59 -6.29 -26.53
C GLU A 58 10.06 -4.82 -26.45
N PHE A 59 11.24 -4.57 -27.01
CA PHE A 59 11.85 -3.24 -27.09
C PHE A 59 11.59 -2.61 -28.46
N ASP A 60 11.32 -1.31 -28.47
CA ASP A 60 11.07 -0.52 -29.68
C ASP A 60 11.90 0.77 -29.68
N GLU A 61 11.62 1.68 -30.62
CA GLU A 61 12.31 2.97 -30.69
C GLU A 61 12.05 3.87 -29.47
N LEU A 62 10.93 3.68 -28.76
CA LEU A 62 10.58 4.43 -27.56
C LEU A 62 11.30 3.88 -26.33
N PHE A 63 11.50 2.57 -26.28
CA PHE A 63 12.19 1.83 -25.22
C PHE A 63 13.26 0.92 -25.82
N PRO A 64 14.42 1.44 -26.24
CA PRO A 64 15.51 0.59 -26.65
C PRO A 64 16.04 -0.18 -25.43
N SER A 65 16.50 -1.42 -25.63
CA SER A 65 16.99 -2.29 -24.53
C SER A 65 18.10 -1.65 -23.69
N GLU A 66 18.97 -0.88 -24.33
CA GLU A 66 20.04 -0.11 -23.67
C GLU A 66 19.50 0.94 -22.68
N ALA A 67 18.27 1.44 -22.88
CA ALA A 67 17.69 2.45 -21.99
C ALA A 67 17.35 1.89 -20.60
N LEU A 68 17.21 0.56 -20.45
CA LEU A 68 17.02 -0.07 -19.14
C LEU A 68 18.20 0.14 -18.20
N SER A 69 19.42 0.38 -18.72
CA SER A 69 20.58 0.68 -17.87
C SER A 69 20.45 2.00 -17.11
N ASN A 70 19.55 2.88 -17.55
CA ASN A 70 19.27 4.17 -16.93
C ASN A 70 17.86 4.21 -16.31
N ALA A 71 17.17 3.07 -16.25
CA ALA A 71 15.83 3.00 -15.68
C ALA A 71 15.90 3.03 -14.15
N ILE A 72 15.07 3.87 -13.57
CA ILE A 72 14.90 4.03 -12.13
C ILE A 72 13.58 3.36 -11.76
N GLN A 73 13.64 2.37 -10.87
CA GLN A 73 12.45 1.78 -10.28
C GLN A 73 11.83 2.76 -9.27
N LEU A 74 10.52 2.96 -9.36
CA LEU A 74 9.74 3.86 -8.50
C LEU A 74 8.68 3.12 -7.67
N GLY A 75 8.44 1.84 -7.95
CA GLY A 75 7.42 1.06 -7.29
C GLY A 75 7.17 -0.31 -7.91
N THR A 76 6.30 -1.10 -7.27
CA THR A 76 5.91 -2.44 -7.74
C THR A 76 4.43 -2.70 -7.50
N SER A 77 3.79 -3.44 -8.41
CA SER A 77 2.40 -3.89 -8.23
C SER A 77 2.31 -5.19 -7.43
N ILE A 78 1.10 -5.54 -6.98
CA ILE A 78 0.85 -6.85 -6.33
C ILE A 78 1.04 -8.04 -7.25
N ASP A 79 0.90 -7.83 -8.57
CA ASP A 79 1.17 -8.87 -9.56
C ASP A 79 2.68 -8.95 -9.87
N GLY A 80 3.48 -8.02 -9.34
CA GLY A 80 4.93 -7.96 -9.52
C GLY A 80 5.36 -7.20 -10.77
N ASP A 81 4.48 -6.38 -11.34
CA ASP A 81 4.90 -5.40 -12.35
C ASP A 81 5.79 -4.34 -11.71
N ILE A 82 6.67 -3.74 -12.51
CA ILE A 82 7.65 -2.78 -12.03
C ILE A 82 7.36 -1.42 -12.65
N LEU A 83 7.09 -0.42 -11.81
CA LEU A 83 6.94 0.97 -12.23
C LEU A 83 8.32 1.60 -12.36
N CYS A 84 8.64 2.09 -13.54
CA CYS A 84 9.95 2.61 -13.90
C CYS A 84 9.88 4.01 -14.49
N PHE A 85 11.01 4.71 -14.43
CA PHE A 85 11.20 5.99 -15.08
C PHE A 85 12.57 6.06 -15.76
N ILE A 86 12.62 6.68 -16.94
CA ILE A 86 13.86 7.04 -17.61
C ILE A 86 13.81 8.53 -17.93
N SER A 87 14.83 9.27 -17.51
CA SER A 87 15.04 10.65 -17.96
C SER A 87 15.86 10.67 -19.24
N GLY A 88 15.51 11.57 -20.17
CA GLY A 88 16.19 11.66 -21.47
C GLY A 88 15.69 12.82 -22.32
N LYS A 89 15.75 12.67 -23.65
CA LYS A 89 15.18 13.65 -24.59
C LYS A 89 13.68 13.84 -24.34
N GLU A 90 13.01 12.75 -23.99
CA GLU A 90 11.66 12.75 -23.45
C GLU A 90 11.68 11.92 -22.17
N ASP A 91 11.24 12.53 -21.07
CA ASP A 91 11.02 11.83 -19.82
C ASP A 91 9.90 10.80 -20.00
N ARG A 92 10.12 9.55 -19.60
CA ARG A 92 9.15 8.46 -19.77
C ARG A 92 8.88 7.74 -18.46
N LEU A 93 7.61 7.63 -18.10
CA LEU A 93 7.13 6.77 -17.01
C LEU A 93 6.49 5.53 -17.64
N PHE A 94 6.89 4.34 -17.21
CA PHE A 94 6.45 3.10 -17.83
C PHE A 94 6.35 1.95 -16.83
N ILE A 95 5.66 0.88 -17.22
CA ILE A 95 5.55 -0.35 -16.46
C ILE A 95 6.21 -1.47 -17.26
N LEU A 96 7.07 -2.23 -16.57
CA LEU A 96 7.56 -3.52 -17.01
C LEU A 96 6.61 -4.60 -16.44
N PRO A 97 5.69 -5.16 -17.24
CA PRO A 97 4.74 -6.12 -16.74
C PRO A 97 5.40 -7.47 -16.45
N ARG A 98 4.97 -8.16 -15.40
CA ARG A 98 5.51 -9.49 -15.07
C ARG A 98 5.02 -10.58 -16.02
N HIS A 99 3.80 -10.44 -16.50
CA HIS A 99 3.05 -11.49 -17.21
C HIS A 99 2.73 -11.12 -18.67
N ALA A 100 3.44 -10.14 -19.22
CA ALA A 100 3.35 -9.73 -20.62
C ALA A 100 4.71 -9.24 -21.11
N GLU A 101 4.88 -9.22 -22.42
CA GLU A 101 6.13 -8.76 -23.06
C GLU A 101 6.04 -7.27 -23.45
N ILE A 102 4.83 -6.71 -23.57
CA ILE A 102 4.62 -5.34 -24.05
C ILE A 102 4.80 -4.33 -22.90
N ILE A 103 5.78 -3.43 -23.04
CA ILE A 103 6.01 -2.32 -22.11
C ILE A 103 4.86 -1.31 -22.19
N LEU A 104 4.33 -0.91 -21.03
CA LEU A 104 3.23 0.06 -20.95
C LEU A 104 3.78 1.46 -20.65
N ASN A 105 3.43 2.46 -21.45
CA ASN A 105 3.93 3.83 -21.32
C ASN A 105 2.86 4.81 -20.81
N PHE A 106 3.28 5.77 -19.98
CA PHE A 106 2.41 6.74 -19.30
C PHE A 106 3.04 8.14 -19.30
N ASN A 107 2.21 9.19 -19.32
CA ASN A 107 2.72 10.56 -19.29
C ASN A 107 3.08 11.02 -17.87
N ASN A 108 2.38 10.48 -16.87
CA ASN A 108 2.50 10.89 -15.48
C ASN A 108 1.98 9.80 -14.54
N LEU A 109 2.20 10.01 -13.24
CA LEU A 109 1.82 9.03 -12.20
C LEU A 109 0.30 8.89 -12.02
N ASP A 110 -0.48 9.93 -12.29
CA ASP A 110 -1.95 9.85 -12.20
C ASP A 110 -2.51 8.92 -13.29
N ASP A 111 -1.92 8.92 -14.49
CA ASP A 111 -2.29 7.99 -15.58
C ASP A 111 -2.04 6.53 -15.15
N VAL A 112 -0.94 6.26 -14.42
CA VAL A 112 -0.63 4.93 -13.85
C VAL A 112 -1.67 4.52 -12.81
N PHE A 113 -2.05 5.43 -11.92
CA PHE A 113 -3.10 5.14 -10.92
C PHE A 113 -4.45 4.86 -11.56
N GLU A 114 -4.81 5.59 -12.61
CA GLU A 114 -6.06 5.37 -13.33
C GLU A 114 -6.03 4.05 -14.12
N TYR A 115 -4.89 3.66 -14.68
CA TYR A 115 -4.70 2.34 -15.29
C TYR A 115 -5.00 1.22 -14.28
N TYR A 116 -4.34 1.22 -13.12
CA TYR A 116 -4.56 0.20 -12.10
C TYR A 116 -5.97 0.26 -11.50
N ARG A 117 -6.53 1.46 -11.34
CA ARG A 117 -7.91 1.62 -10.87
C ARG A 117 -8.91 0.92 -11.80
N LYS A 118 -8.77 1.10 -13.12
CA LYS A 118 -9.62 0.43 -14.12
C LYS A 118 -9.39 -1.07 -14.12
N GLN A 119 -8.13 -1.50 -14.12
CA GLN A 119 -7.74 -2.91 -14.18
C GLN A 119 -8.34 -3.71 -13.02
N TYR A 120 -8.29 -3.19 -11.80
CA TYR A 120 -8.80 -3.85 -10.60
C TYR A 120 -10.21 -3.40 -10.18
N GLN A 121 -10.89 -2.59 -11.00
CA GLN A 121 -12.25 -2.08 -10.73
C GLN A 121 -12.37 -1.45 -9.33
N ILE A 122 -11.43 -0.57 -9.00
CA ILE A 122 -11.32 0.00 -7.66
C ILE A 122 -12.32 1.15 -7.49
N ASP A 123 -13.34 0.93 -6.65
CA ASP A 123 -14.37 1.93 -6.36
C ASP A 123 -13.89 2.99 -5.36
N THR A 124 -13.21 2.55 -4.29
CA THR A 124 -12.71 3.43 -3.23
C THR A 124 -11.21 3.62 -3.38
N ILE A 125 -10.81 4.79 -3.88
CA ILE A 125 -9.40 5.15 -4.02
C ILE A 125 -8.84 5.56 -2.65
N TYR A 126 -7.77 4.90 -2.20
CA TYR A 126 -7.03 5.31 -1.01
C TYR A 126 -5.52 5.11 -1.12
N PHE A 127 -4.77 5.84 -0.29
CA PHE A 127 -3.32 5.67 -0.12
C PHE A 127 -2.96 5.41 1.34
N GLU A 128 -2.06 4.46 1.56
CA GLU A 128 -1.52 4.05 2.87
C GLU A 128 -0.02 4.37 2.97
N PRO A 129 0.35 5.53 3.53
CA PRO A 129 1.74 5.85 3.80
C PRO A 129 2.41 4.80 4.70
N TRP A 130 3.69 4.51 4.45
CA TRP A 130 4.48 3.59 5.27
C TRP A 130 5.21 4.28 6.43
N PHE A 131 5.21 5.62 6.46
CA PHE A 131 5.91 6.41 7.46
C PHE A 131 5.50 6.01 8.89
N ASN A 132 6.49 5.59 9.70
CA ASN A 132 6.35 5.12 11.09
C ASN A 132 5.22 4.10 11.31
N ARG A 133 4.91 3.30 10.29
CA ARG A 133 3.80 2.38 10.35
C ARG A 133 4.15 1.15 11.19
N LYS A 134 3.28 0.81 12.14
CA LYS A 134 3.27 -0.47 12.84
C LYS A 134 2.00 -1.24 12.50
N THR A 135 2.09 -2.56 12.57
CA THR A 135 0.96 -3.46 12.36
C THR A 135 1.02 -4.58 13.37
N GLU A 136 -0.09 -4.81 14.07
CA GLU A 136 -0.28 -5.94 14.96
C GLU A 136 -1.39 -6.83 14.43
N VAL A 137 -1.17 -8.15 14.49
CA VAL A 137 -2.14 -9.17 14.10
C VAL A 137 -2.48 -9.99 15.32
N TYR A 138 -3.75 -10.01 15.67
CA TYR A 138 -4.29 -10.79 16.78
C TYR A 138 -4.98 -12.03 16.25
N SER A 139 -4.49 -13.20 16.65
CA SER A 139 -5.13 -14.49 16.35
C SER A 139 -6.37 -14.70 17.22
N LEU A 140 -7.44 -15.18 16.60
CA LEU A 140 -8.67 -15.64 17.23
C LEU A 140 -8.76 -17.17 17.30
N ILE A 141 -7.69 -17.87 16.95
CA ILE A 141 -7.60 -19.33 17.12
C ILE A 141 -7.17 -19.61 18.57
N HIS A 142 -7.98 -20.37 19.30
CA HIS A 142 -7.72 -20.77 20.68
C HIS A 142 -8.12 -22.24 20.85
N ASN A 143 -7.30 -23.10 21.46
CA ASN A 143 -7.64 -24.51 21.74
C ASN A 143 -8.32 -25.29 20.58
N ASN A 144 -7.90 -25.06 19.33
CA ASN A 144 -8.49 -25.61 18.09
C ASN A 144 -9.94 -25.15 17.79
N SER A 145 -10.45 -24.12 18.46
CA SER A 145 -11.68 -23.38 18.13
C SER A 145 -11.36 -21.97 17.62
N LEU A 146 -12.39 -21.31 17.07
CA LEU A 146 -12.35 -19.90 16.68
C LEU A 146 -13.20 -19.10 17.67
N LEU A 147 -12.61 -18.07 18.28
CA LEU A 147 -13.33 -17.10 19.07
C LEU A 147 -14.30 -16.30 18.17
N ASP A 148 -15.48 -15.94 18.69
CA ASP A 148 -16.48 -15.20 17.90
C ASP A 148 -16.03 -13.76 17.64
N ILE A 149 -15.53 -13.52 16.42
CA ILE A 149 -15.11 -12.21 15.93
C ILE A 149 -16.24 -11.17 15.97
N HIS A 150 -17.50 -11.58 15.81
CA HIS A 150 -18.64 -10.66 15.77
C HIS A 150 -18.89 -10.01 17.14
N MET A 151 -18.65 -10.74 18.24
CA MET A 151 -18.76 -10.18 19.59
C MET A 151 -17.77 -9.05 19.84
N ILE A 152 -16.55 -9.17 19.32
CA ILE A 152 -15.52 -8.12 19.44
C ILE A 152 -15.87 -6.95 18.52
N HIS A 153 -16.27 -7.24 17.28
CA HIS A 153 -16.63 -6.25 16.28
C HIS A 153 -17.80 -5.37 16.71
N ASP A 154 -18.90 -5.97 17.19
CA ASP A 154 -20.10 -5.23 17.64
C ASP A 154 -19.78 -4.27 18.78
N GLN A 155 -18.85 -4.64 19.65
CA GLN A 155 -18.41 -3.78 20.74
C GLN A 155 -17.46 -2.70 20.25
N PHE A 156 -16.57 -3.02 19.31
CA PHE A 156 -15.66 -2.06 18.69
C PHE A 156 -16.42 -0.91 18.05
N ILE A 157 -17.41 -1.21 17.20
CA ILE A 157 -18.19 -0.19 16.49
C ILE A 157 -19.12 0.63 17.40
N LYS A 158 -19.39 0.17 18.62
CA LYS A 158 -20.12 0.94 19.64
C LYS A 158 -19.20 1.83 20.48
N THR A 159 -17.93 1.44 20.60
CA THR A 159 -16.95 2.07 21.51
C THR A 159 -16.17 3.16 20.81
N PHE A 160 -15.74 2.93 19.56
CA PHE A 160 -14.86 3.83 18.83
C PHE A 160 -15.58 4.53 17.70
N GLN A 161 -15.15 5.76 17.41
CA GLN A 161 -15.50 6.45 16.17
C GLN A 161 -14.49 6.07 15.08
N TRP A 162 -14.92 6.06 13.83
CA TRP A 162 -14.06 5.84 12.66
C TRP A 162 -14.45 6.83 11.56
N ASP A 163 -13.49 7.17 10.70
CA ASP A 163 -13.68 8.16 9.65
C ASP A 163 -14.41 7.59 8.44
N TYR A 164 -14.02 6.38 8.01
CA TYR A 164 -14.64 5.65 6.91
C TYR A 164 -14.23 4.17 6.94
N SER A 165 -14.97 3.33 6.23
CA SER A 165 -14.62 1.92 6.03
C SER A 165 -14.17 1.65 4.60
N ILE A 166 -13.33 0.62 4.43
CA ILE A 166 -12.92 0.07 3.15
C ILE A 166 -13.21 -1.43 3.16
N GLY A 167 -13.82 -1.93 2.08
CA GLY A 167 -14.18 -3.33 1.91
C GLY A 167 -15.44 -3.71 2.68
N GLU A 168 -16.40 -4.35 2.00
CA GLU A 168 -17.66 -4.76 2.63
C GLU A 168 -17.51 -6.09 3.38
N GLN A 169 -16.79 -7.05 2.81
CA GLN A 169 -16.66 -8.41 3.37
C GLN A 169 -15.60 -8.52 4.47
N GLN A 170 -14.61 -7.63 4.50
CA GLN A 170 -13.54 -7.59 5.50
C GLN A 170 -13.29 -6.13 5.86
N PRO A 171 -14.19 -5.51 6.65
CA PRO A 171 -14.18 -4.08 6.84
C PRO A 171 -12.88 -3.64 7.51
N LYS A 172 -12.18 -2.74 6.83
CA LYS A 172 -11.06 -1.96 7.35
C LYS A 172 -11.62 -0.60 7.77
N TYR A 173 -11.77 -0.40 9.08
CA TYR A 173 -12.21 0.85 9.70
C TYR A 173 -11.03 1.80 9.83
N VAL A 174 -11.01 2.86 9.02
CA VAL A 174 -9.96 3.87 9.04
C VAL A 174 -10.20 4.85 10.18
N ILE A 175 -9.13 5.10 10.94
CA ILE A 175 -9.11 5.96 12.12
C ILE A 175 -7.92 6.90 11.95
N LYS A 176 -8.20 8.12 11.51
CA LYS A 176 -7.16 9.14 11.24
C LYS A 176 -6.42 9.55 12.52
N GLU A 177 -7.08 9.50 13.67
CA GLU A 177 -6.49 9.88 14.95
C GLU A 177 -5.23 9.06 15.27
N ILE A 178 -5.22 7.77 14.91
CA ILE A 178 -4.06 6.87 15.09
C ILE A 178 -3.20 6.75 13.82
N GLY A 179 -3.52 7.52 12.78
CA GLY A 179 -2.93 7.38 11.46
C GLY A 179 -3.01 5.94 10.97
N GLY A 180 -4.19 5.33 10.98
CA GLY A 180 -4.27 3.89 10.75
C GLY A 180 -5.67 3.33 10.58
N TRP A 181 -5.82 2.05 10.86
CA TRP A 181 -7.08 1.32 10.73
C TRP A 181 -7.13 0.05 11.57
N VAL A 182 -8.34 -0.44 11.80
CA VAL A 182 -8.62 -1.78 12.34
C VAL A 182 -9.40 -2.57 11.31
N ARG A 183 -8.91 -3.77 10.95
CA ARG A 183 -9.54 -4.70 10.02
C ARG A 183 -10.01 -5.95 10.74
N PHE A 184 -11.26 -6.32 10.49
CA PHE A 184 -11.83 -7.58 10.93
C PHE A 184 -11.87 -8.55 9.75
N ASP A 185 -11.25 -9.72 9.89
CA ASP A 185 -11.26 -10.74 8.86
C ASP A 185 -12.53 -11.59 8.98
N PHE A 186 -13.65 -11.16 8.39
CA PHE A 186 -14.88 -11.98 8.42
C PHE A 186 -14.91 -13.14 7.43
N VAL A 187 -13.92 -13.23 6.53
CA VAL A 187 -13.82 -14.36 5.59
C VAL A 187 -13.25 -15.57 6.32
N TYR A 188 -12.09 -15.43 6.97
CA TYR A 188 -11.45 -16.52 7.69
C TYR A 188 -11.78 -16.53 9.18
N LYS A 189 -12.31 -15.43 9.73
CA LYS A 189 -12.75 -15.27 11.13
C LYS A 189 -11.68 -15.58 12.17
N ASN A 190 -10.41 -15.57 11.77
CA ASN A 190 -9.30 -16.01 12.59
C ASN A 190 -8.41 -14.87 13.06
N SER A 191 -8.66 -13.63 12.63
CA SER A 191 -7.80 -12.53 12.97
C SER A 191 -8.46 -11.15 12.99
N ILE A 192 -7.91 -10.30 13.84
CA ILE A 192 -8.12 -8.86 13.83
C ILE A 192 -6.75 -8.23 13.60
N THR A 193 -6.65 -7.34 12.60
CA THR A 193 -5.41 -6.63 12.30
C THR A 193 -5.59 -5.16 12.61
N ILE A 194 -4.65 -4.57 13.31
CA ILE A 194 -4.60 -3.13 13.53
C ILE A 194 -3.30 -2.60 12.96
N SER A 195 -3.40 -1.52 12.19
CA SER A 195 -2.26 -0.76 11.71
C SER A 195 -2.39 0.67 12.20
N TYR A 196 -1.28 1.26 12.61
CA TYR A 196 -1.22 2.60 13.19
C TYR A 196 0.13 3.24 12.91
N GLN A 197 0.19 4.55 13.04
CA GLN A 197 1.45 5.28 13.01
C GLN A 197 1.98 5.49 14.41
N ASP A 198 3.22 5.08 14.63
CA ASP A 198 3.95 5.36 15.86
C ASP A 198 4.51 6.79 15.79
N ILE A 199 3.61 7.72 16.09
CA ILE A 199 3.91 9.12 16.38
C ILE A 199 3.77 9.31 17.89
N GLN A 200 4.45 10.30 18.48
CA GLN A 200 4.57 10.48 19.95
C GLN A 200 3.26 10.43 20.77
N SER A 201 2.09 10.48 20.14
CA SER A 201 0.80 10.23 20.77
C SER A 201 0.48 8.72 20.86
N GLU A 202 0.46 8.17 22.08
CA GLU A 202 0.09 6.77 22.35
C GLU A 202 -1.43 6.49 22.23
N VAL A 203 -2.18 7.29 21.46
CA VAL A 203 -3.64 7.15 21.32
C VAL A 203 -4.03 5.76 20.78
N TYR A 204 -3.18 5.19 19.91
CA TYR A 204 -3.36 3.84 19.37
C TYR A 204 -3.40 2.77 20.46
N GLN A 205 -2.79 3.01 21.63
CA GLN A 205 -2.72 2.02 22.71
C GLN A 205 -4.11 1.65 23.22
N THR A 206 -5.05 2.60 23.22
CA THR A 206 -6.45 2.36 23.62
C THR A 206 -7.14 1.31 22.74
N TYR A 207 -6.81 1.28 21.44
CA TYR A 207 -7.34 0.31 20.48
C TYR A 207 -6.68 -1.06 20.65
N LEU A 208 -5.35 -1.09 20.88
CA LEU A 208 -4.60 -2.32 21.16
C LEU A 208 -5.12 -3.00 22.43
N ASP A 209 -5.23 -2.24 23.52
CA ASP A 209 -5.68 -2.75 24.82
C ASP A 209 -7.12 -3.23 24.76
N PHE A 210 -7.99 -2.53 24.02
CA PHE A 210 -9.36 -2.99 23.79
C PHE A 210 -9.38 -4.36 23.10
N ILE A 211 -8.70 -4.52 21.97
CA ILE A 211 -8.70 -5.77 21.20
C ILE A 211 -8.13 -6.91 22.05
N LYS A 212 -6.97 -6.70 22.69
CA LYS A 212 -6.34 -7.67 23.60
C LYS A 212 -7.31 -8.10 24.70
N THR A 213 -7.90 -7.14 25.40
CA THR A 213 -8.82 -7.40 26.51
C THR A 213 -10.04 -8.21 26.07
N LYS A 214 -10.63 -7.88 24.92
CA LYS A 214 -11.81 -8.62 24.42
C LYS A 214 -11.49 -10.05 24.02
N ILE A 215 -10.32 -10.27 23.42
CA ILE A 215 -9.84 -11.62 23.10
C ILE A 215 -9.65 -12.44 24.38
N GLU A 216 -8.97 -11.88 25.39
CA GLU A 216 -8.74 -12.59 26.65
C GLU A 216 -10.04 -12.90 27.41
N VAL A 217 -11.02 -12.00 27.38
CA VAL A 217 -12.35 -12.27 27.95
C VAL A 217 -13.03 -13.46 27.25
N LEU A 218 -12.95 -13.55 25.92
CA LEU A 218 -13.55 -14.67 25.20
C LEU A 218 -12.84 -15.99 25.48
N LYS A 219 -11.50 -16.00 25.55
CA LYS A 219 -10.72 -17.20 25.90
C LYS A 219 -11.07 -17.75 27.28
N ASN A 220 -11.34 -16.87 28.26
CA ASN A 220 -11.67 -17.27 29.63
C ASN A 220 -13.13 -17.72 29.82
N ASN A 221 -13.99 -17.53 28.82
CA ASN A 221 -15.39 -17.90 28.85
C ASN A 221 -15.69 -19.21 28.07
N GLU A 222 -14.67 -19.85 27.47
CA GLU A 222 -14.73 -21.20 26.88
C GLU A 222 -14.34 -22.29 27.90
#